data_AF-A4JKK1-F1
#
_entry.id   AF-A4JKK1-F1
#
_cell.length_a   1.000
_cell.length_b   1.000
_cell.length_c   1.000
_cell.angle_alpha   90.00
_cell.angle_beta   90.00
_cell.angle_gamma   90.00
#
_symmetry.space_group_name_H-M   'P 1'
#
loop_
_entity.id
_entity.type
_entity.pdbx_description
1 polymer ?
#
loop_
_entity_poly.entity_id
_entity_poly.type
_entity_poly.pdbx_seq_one_letter_code
_entity_poly.pdbx_strand_id
1 'polypeptide(L)' 'MTARLEVPPMQTIEGHMANIYVVKTGEQFLCTGEDGDIGLAPVIEDAMSFLSYDEALAAANEHAEPGFEILSVDMTRR' A
#
# COMPACT_ATOMS: atom_id res chain seq x y z
N MET A 1 -28.52 -5.45 -16.82
CA MET A 1 -27.12 -5.45 -17.26
C MET A 1 -26.29 -4.93 -16.10
N THR A 2 -25.94 -5.82 -15.15
CA THR A 2 -25.07 -5.46 -14.04
C THR A 2 -23.67 -5.90 -14.43
N ALA A 3 -22.81 -4.93 -14.73
CA ALA A 3 -21.39 -5.18 -14.94
C ALA A 3 -20.85 -5.81 -13.65
N ARG A 4 -20.53 -7.11 -13.71
CA ARG A 4 -19.69 -7.73 -12.70
C ARG A 4 -18.31 -7.12 -12.89
N LEU A 5 -17.90 -6.27 -11.94
CA LEU A 5 -16.53 -5.82 -11.86
C LEU A 5 -15.71 -7.08 -11.53
N GLU A 6 -15.11 -7.69 -12.56
CA GLU A 6 -14.13 -8.76 -12.40
C GLU A 6 -12.89 -8.15 -11.76
N VAL A 7 -12.90 -8.09 -10.43
CA VAL A 7 -11.66 -7.94 -9.66
C VAL A 7 -10.81 -9.18 -9.96
N PRO A 8 -9.60 -9.05 -10.52
CA PRO A 8 -8.74 -10.19 -10.77
C PRO A 8 -8.45 -10.91 -9.44
N PRO A 9 -8.30 -12.25 -9.44
CA PRO A 9 -7.92 -12.97 -8.23
C PRO A 9 -6.52 -12.50 -7.81
N MET A 10 -6.45 -11.70 -6.73
CA MET A 10 -5.17 -11.41 -6.09
C MET A 10 -4.55 -12.75 -5.69
N GLN A 11 -3.38 -13.01 -6.26
CA GLN A 11 -2.78 -14.33 -6.43
C GLN A 11 -2.54 -15.05 -5.09
N THR A 12 -3.23 -16.17 -4.86
CA THR A 12 -2.73 -17.22 -3.96
C THR A 12 -1.55 -17.91 -4.64
N ILE A 13 -0.33 -17.60 -4.20
CA ILE A 13 0.81 -18.50 -4.34
C ILE A 13 1.33 -18.85 -2.93
N GLU A 14 1.07 -20.10 -2.55
CA GLU A 14 1.55 -20.70 -1.31
C GLU A 14 3.08 -20.79 -1.37
N GLY A 15 3.76 -19.81 -0.77
CA GLY A 15 5.21 -19.76 -0.68
C GLY A 15 5.72 -18.37 -0.30
N HIS A 16 5.44 -17.90 0.93
CA HIS A 16 6.12 -16.79 1.63
C HIS A 16 6.75 -15.66 0.74
N MET A 17 6.00 -15.11 -0.22
CA MET A 17 6.29 -13.81 -0.84
C MET A 17 5.23 -12.85 -0.31
N ALA A 18 5.54 -12.17 0.79
CA ALA A 18 4.66 -11.16 1.34
C ALA A 18 4.69 -9.95 0.39
N ASN A 19 3.70 -9.85 -0.49
CA ASN A 19 3.45 -8.66 -1.27
C ASN A 19 2.84 -7.62 -0.35
N ILE A 20 3.50 -6.48 -0.21
CA ILE A 20 3.01 -5.35 0.60
C ILE A 20 2.62 -4.19 -0.30
N TYR A 21 1.65 -3.41 0.14
CA TYR A 21 1.21 -2.20 -0.53
C TYR A 21 1.77 -1.00 0.22
N VAL A 22 2.36 -0.05 -0.50
CA VAL A 22 2.79 1.23 0.07
C VAL A 22 2.08 2.36 -0.64
N VAL A 23 1.79 3.43 0.10
CA VAL A 23 1.12 4.60 -0.46
C VAL A 23 2.15 5.67 -0.75
N LYS A 24 2.27 6.06 -2.01
CA LYS A 24 3.12 7.16 -2.47
C LYS A 24 2.25 8.40 -2.70
N THR A 25 2.58 9.50 -2.07
CA THR A 25 1.93 10.80 -2.24
C THR A 25 2.92 11.81 -2.81
N GLY A 26 2.74 12.17 -4.08
CA GLY A 26 3.69 13.02 -4.81
C GLY A 26 5.09 12.39 -4.91
N GLU A 27 6.04 12.94 -4.16
CA GLU A 27 7.44 12.47 -4.06
C GLU A 27 7.76 11.75 -2.73
N GLN A 28 6.81 11.69 -1.81
CA GLN A 28 6.96 11.06 -0.50
C GLN A 28 6.04 9.85 -0.35
N PHE A 29 6.19 9.10 0.73
CA PHE A 29 5.40 7.92 1.06
C PHE A 29 4.74 8.11 2.41
N LEU A 30 3.54 7.57 2.61
CA LEU A 30 2.98 7.49 3.96
C LEU A 30 3.91 6.66 4.83
N CYS A 31 4.23 7.14 6.02
CA CYS A 31 4.91 6.36 7.06
C CYS A 31 4.02 6.27 8.31
N THR A 32 4.22 5.20 9.08
CA THR A 32 3.61 5.07 10.41
C THR A 32 4.72 5.22 11.45
N GLY A 33 4.54 6.17 12.35
CA GLY A 33 5.45 6.40 13.47
C GLY A 33 5.26 5.37 14.59
N GLU A 34 6.20 5.34 15.52
CA GLU A 34 6.22 4.39 16.65
C GLU A 34 5.00 4.55 17.60
N ASP A 35 4.38 5.74 17.62
CA ASP A 35 3.16 6.06 18.38
C ASP A 35 1.86 5.80 17.58
N GLY A 36 1.97 5.36 16.32
CA GLY A 36 0.83 5.22 15.41
C GLY A 36 0.44 6.50 14.68
N ASP A 37 1.22 7.57 14.81
CA ASP A 37 1.06 8.78 14.01
C ASP A 37 1.34 8.50 12.53
N ILE A 38 0.50 9.05 11.64
CA ILE A 38 0.72 8.95 10.20
C ILE A 38 1.50 10.18 9.73
N GLY A 39 2.70 9.94 9.20
CA GLY A 39 3.60 10.95 8.65
C GLY A 39 3.90 10.71 7.18
N LEU A 40 4.81 11.51 6.63
CA LEU A 40 5.33 11.36 5.27
C LEU A 40 6.84 11.16 5.29
N ALA A 41 7.32 10.08 4.69
CA ALA A 41 8.73 9.76 4.55
C ALA A 41 9.19 9.95 3.09
N PRO A 42 10.39 10.49 2.85
CA PRO A 42 10.95 10.58 1.49
C PRO A 42 11.43 9.22 0.94
N VAL A 43 11.52 8.20 1.78
CA VAL A 43 12.02 6.86 1.42
C VAL A 43 10.94 5.80 1.63
N ILE A 44 10.93 4.79 0.76
CA ILE A 44 9.98 3.68 0.82
C ILE A 44 10.26 2.71 1.99
N GLU A 45 11.49 2.68 2.51
CA GLU A 45 11.87 1.79 3.62
C GLU A 45 11.17 2.16 4.94
N ASP A 46 10.92 3.46 5.14
CA ASP A 46 10.11 3.98 6.25
C ASP A 46 8.62 4.03 5.91
N ALA A 47 8.23 3.65 4.69
CA ALA A 47 6.83 3.71 4.28
C ALA A 47 6.00 2.66 5.00
N MET A 48 4.76 3.04 5.30
CA MET A 48 3.75 2.16 5.84
C MET A 48 3.42 1.11 4.79
N SER A 49 3.68 -0.14 5.16
CA SER A 49 3.42 -1.32 4.35
C SER A 49 2.12 -1.97 4.82
N PHE A 50 1.17 -2.08 3.90
CA PHE A 50 -0.12 -2.69 4.14
C PHE A 50 -0.14 -4.08 3.52
N LEU A 51 -0.81 -5.01 4.19
CA LEU A 51 -1.04 -6.35 3.63
C LEU A 51 -2.24 -6.39 2.68
N SER A 52 -3.08 -5.34 2.73
CA SER A 52 -4.29 -5.22 1.94
C SER A 52 -4.30 -3.91 1.14
N TYR A 53 -4.75 -3.99 -0.12
CA TYR A 53 -4.93 -2.80 -0.95
C TYR A 53 -5.99 -1.85 -0.38
N ASP A 54 -7.09 -2.38 0.16
CA ASP A 54 -8.18 -1.58 0.74
C ASP A 54 -7.70 -0.76 1.95
N GLU A 55 -6.90 -1.37 2.82
CA GLU A 55 -6.30 -0.67 3.97
C GLU A 55 -5.33 0.43 3.51
N ALA A 56 -4.48 0.13 2.51
CA ALA A 56 -3.61 1.14 1.90
C ALA A 56 -4.42 2.30 1.33
N LEU A 57 -5.51 2.00 0.63
CA LEU A 57 -6.39 2.99 0.03
C LEU A 57 -7.10 3.84 1.09
N ALA A 58 -7.59 3.23 2.16
CA ALA A 58 -8.23 3.96 3.26
C ALA A 58 -7.27 4.95 3.92
N ALA A 59 -6.06 4.48 4.28
CA ALA A 59 -5.02 5.34 4.85
C ALA A 59 -4.59 6.43 3.89
N ALA A 60 -4.49 6.12 2.59
CA ALA A 60 -4.19 7.11 1.57
C ALA A 60 -5.29 8.18 1.45
N ASN A 61 -6.57 7.80 1.45
CA ASN A 61 -7.65 8.78 1.39
C ASN A 61 -7.72 9.67 2.63
N GLU A 62 -7.32 9.15 3.79
CA GLU A 62 -7.37 9.89 5.05
C GLU A 62 -6.15 10.81 5.25
N HIS A 63 -4.95 10.36 4.85
CA HIS A 63 -3.70 11.04 5.18
C HIS A 63 -2.85 11.45 3.97
N ALA A 64 -3.04 10.85 2.79
CA ALA A 64 -2.29 11.20 1.59
C ALA A 64 -2.93 12.39 0.85
N GLU A 65 -2.11 13.09 0.07
CA GLU A 65 -2.61 14.14 -0.80
C GLU A 65 -3.38 13.57 -2.00
N PRO A 66 -4.39 14.27 -2.51
CA PRO A 66 -5.10 13.87 -3.72
C PRO A 66 -4.12 13.72 -4.89
N GLY A 67 -4.12 12.55 -5.53
CA GLY A 67 -3.11 12.16 -6.53
C GLY A 67 -2.08 11.16 -6.01
N PHE A 68 -2.31 10.55 -4.85
CA PHE A 68 -1.53 9.42 -4.36
C PHE A 68 -1.61 8.20 -5.29
N GLU A 69 -0.60 7.35 -5.21
CA GLU A 69 -0.45 6.13 -5.98
C GLU A 69 -0.11 4.97 -5.03
N ILE A 70 -0.83 3.85 -5.16
CA ILE A 70 -0.61 2.66 -4.33
C ILE A 70 0.29 1.71 -5.09
N LEU A 71 1.49 1.46 -4.55
CA LEU A 71 2.49 0.59 -5.16
C LEU A 71 2.49 -0.78 -4.47
N SER A 72 2.50 -1.85 -5.25
CA SER A 72 2.68 -3.23 -4.75
C SER A 72 4.17 -3.57 -4.80
N VAL A 73 4.77 -3.84 -3.64
CA VAL A 73 6.17 -4.24 -3.50
C VAL A 73 6.22 -5.73 -3.18
N ASP A 74 6.84 -6.50 -4.06
CA ASP A 74 7.10 -7.92 -3.85
C ASP A 74 8.31 -8.08 -2.93
N MET A 75 8.11 -8.55 -1.69
CA MET A 75 9.22 -8.88 -0.81
C MET A 75 9.75 -10.27 -1.11
N THR A 76 10.54 -10.38 -2.18
CA THR A 76 11.34 -11.56 -2.46
C THR A 76 12.57 -11.56 -1.55
N ARG A 77 12.47 -12.19 -0.37
CA ARG A 77 13.68 -12.49 0.45
C ARG A 77 14.54 -13.50 -0.33
N ARG A 78 15.70 -13.04 -0.83
CA ARG A 78 16.71 -13.88 -1.48
C ARG A 78 17.58 -14.62 -0.46
#